data_AF-A0A9N7VNI9-F1
#
_entry.id   AF-A0A9N7VNI9-F1
#
_cell.length_a   1.000
_cell.length_b   1.000
_cell.length_c   1.000
_cell.angle_alpha   90.00
_cell.angle_beta   90.00
_cell.angle_gamma   90.00
#
_symmetry.space_group_name_H-M   'P 1'
#
loop_
_entity.id
_entity.type
_entity.pdbx_description
1 polymer ?
#
loop_
_entity_poly.entity_id
_entity_poly.type
_entity_poly.pdbx_seq_one_letter_code
_entity_poly.pdbx_strand_id
1 'polypeptide(L)'
;MSHTISTRVLQALESLTGTDLETFCFHLRDRRDEPKIRRRQVDETNPVKIADLLVSKFTELGALKVVLETLRLIDSHQEAETLESKTKACLDKGDPIFRKTSDGKLDRKPSQEAEFYAAGQSALKAAQQGRAPVTMKKPEEVEADARAHVLSEGGDPGNDRLLLSRYVIQFGKYKGQKFKWLLENDVSYVAILVDAHQKEQENSMSQSPMIAQMVSLTKYAIPYPEVLGEVRFHRGVERAKERSLQPGQEGEALVGFGIYKTETLKDLYESKNLGKISYVNFLRGKKSTCDPGSKMEAAITYILQRDRKQASAATAPSRPFTRSFPRATRKRWSSSNQYAISSRPIQRNVKRTCWRAQQSRLLRY
;
A
#
# COMPACT_ATOMS: atom_id res chain seq x y z
N MET A 1 11.40 32.85 -6.15
CA MET A 1 10.27 33.44 -5.41
C MET A 1 9.48 32.30 -4.79
N SER A 2 9.23 32.32 -3.48
CA SER A 2 8.46 31.27 -2.79
C SER A 2 7.00 31.31 -3.24
N HIS A 3 6.43 30.19 -3.68
CA HIS A 3 5.03 30.09 -4.13
C HIS A 3 4.09 29.77 -2.96
N THR A 4 4.08 30.59 -1.91
CA THR A 4 3.23 30.39 -0.73
C THR A 4 1.81 30.90 -0.97
N ILE A 5 0.85 30.45 -0.16
CA ILE A 5 -0.54 30.94 -0.22
C ILE A 5 -0.58 32.46 -0.10
N SER A 6 0.24 33.05 0.78
CA SER A 6 0.36 34.51 0.92
C SER A 6 0.70 35.19 -0.42
N THR A 7 1.73 34.71 -1.13
CA THR A 7 2.12 35.28 -2.43
C THR A 7 1.05 35.10 -3.50
N ARG A 8 0.27 34.02 -3.46
CA ARG A 8 -0.85 33.78 -4.39
C ARG A 8 -2.03 34.69 -4.09
N VAL A 9 -2.34 34.90 -2.81
CA VAL A 9 -3.36 35.86 -2.36
C VAL A 9 -2.95 37.27 -2.80
N LEU A 10 -1.70 37.67 -2.58
CA LEU A 10 -1.20 38.97 -3.05
C LEU A 10 -1.38 39.14 -4.56
N GLN A 11 -0.93 38.16 -5.35
CA GLN A 11 -1.07 38.20 -6.81
C GLN A 11 -2.54 38.33 -7.26
N ALA A 12 -3.48 37.70 -6.55
CA ALA A 12 -4.90 37.83 -6.84
C ALA A 12 -5.45 39.21 -6.48
N LEU A 13 -5.01 39.79 -5.36
CA LEU A 13 -5.39 41.16 -4.97
C LEU A 13 -4.80 42.22 -5.90
N GLU A 14 -3.59 42.02 -6.40
CA GLU A 14 -2.94 42.91 -7.38
C GLU A 14 -3.61 42.87 -8.76
N SER A 15 -4.28 41.75 -9.11
CA SER A 15 -5.03 41.65 -10.37
C SER A 15 -6.40 42.35 -10.33
N LEU A 16 -6.89 42.75 -9.15
CA LEU A 16 -8.16 43.47 -9.03
C LEU A 16 -8.02 44.91 -9.52
N THR A 17 -9.08 45.43 -10.13
CA THR A 17 -9.15 46.87 -10.43
C THR A 17 -9.30 47.69 -9.15
N GLY A 18 -9.01 48.99 -9.19
CA GLY A 18 -9.09 49.85 -7.99
C GLY A 18 -10.48 49.82 -7.32
N THR A 19 -11.55 49.82 -8.11
CA THR A 19 -12.93 49.73 -7.62
C THR A 19 -13.26 48.36 -7.03
N ASP A 20 -12.76 47.29 -7.64
CA ASP A 20 -13.01 45.92 -7.15
C ASP A 20 -12.26 45.68 -5.85
N LEU A 21 -11.05 46.23 -5.71
CA LEU A 21 -10.28 46.17 -4.48
C LEU A 21 -10.97 46.94 -3.34
N GLU A 22 -11.54 48.10 -3.61
CA GLU A 22 -12.32 48.86 -2.61
C GLU A 22 -13.56 48.07 -2.17
N THR A 23 -14.28 47.48 -3.13
CA THR A 23 -15.46 46.64 -2.88
C THR A 23 -15.08 45.39 -2.09
N PHE A 24 -13.96 44.75 -2.42
CA PHE A 24 -13.38 43.64 -1.68
C PHE A 24 -13.10 44.02 -0.22
N CYS A 25 -12.48 45.17 0.01
CA CYS A 25 -12.20 45.69 1.35
C CYS A 25 -13.47 45.98 2.15
N PHE A 26 -14.52 46.49 1.49
CA PHE A 26 -15.84 46.68 2.09
C PHE A 26 -16.44 45.35 2.58
N HIS A 27 -16.47 44.31 1.75
CA HIS A 27 -17.00 43.00 2.14
C HIS A 27 -16.16 42.30 3.22
N LEU A 28 -14.83 42.47 3.21
CA LEU A 28 -13.97 41.98 4.28
C LEU A 28 -14.32 42.59 5.65
N ARG A 29 -14.73 43.86 5.68
CA ARG A 29 -15.15 44.56 6.90
C ARG A 29 -16.57 44.17 7.34
N ASP A 30 -17.46 43.90 6.39
CA ASP A 30 -18.86 43.55 6.66
C ASP A 30 -19.03 42.08 7.07
N ARG A 31 -17.98 41.25 6.94
CA ARG A 31 -18.00 39.86 7.42
C ARG A 31 -18.38 39.79 8.91
N ARG A 32 -19.40 38.98 9.19
CA ARG A 32 -19.93 38.76 10.55
C ARG A 32 -19.20 37.65 11.30
N ASP A 33 -18.45 36.80 10.59
CA ASP A 33 -17.69 35.68 11.16
C ASP A 33 -16.41 36.16 11.86
N GLU A 34 -16.08 35.54 12.99
CA GLU A 34 -14.80 35.76 13.67
C GLU A 34 -13.65 35.01 12.97
N PRO A 35 -12.42 35.56 12.95
CA PRO A 35 -12.01 36.84 13.50
C PRO A 35 -12.39 38.06 12.63
N LYS A 36 -12.95 39.10 13.24
CA LYS A 36 -13.31 40.35 12.53
C LYS A 36 -12.12 41.23 12.17
N ILE A 37 -12.17 41.84 10.98
CA ILE A 37 -11.19 42.83 10.53
C ILE A 37 -11.71 44.23 10.86
N ARG A 38 -10.92 45.04 11.58
CA ARG A 38 -11.33 46.42 11.91
C ARG A 38 -11.12 47.35 10.71
N ARG A 39 -12.05 48.29 10.52
CA ARG A 39 -12.01 49.31 9.45
C ARG A 39 -10.65 49.96 9.23
N ARG A 40 -10.01 50.42 10.31
CA ARG A 40 -8.67 51.06 10.30
C ARG A 40 -7.53 50.20 9.75
N GLN A 41 -7.74 48.90 9.56
CA GLN A 41 -6.70 47.96 9.11
C GLN A 41 -6.75 47.73 7.60
N VAL A 42 -7.81 48.18 6.93
CA VAL A 42 -8.09 47.88 5.51
C VAL A 42 -8.24 49.18 4.71
N ASP A 43 -8.81 50.23 5.30
CA ASP A 43 -8.90 51.54 4.68
C ASP A 43 -7.46 52.08 4.42
N GLU A 44 -7.19 52.56 3.19
CA GLU A 44 -5.88 53.12 2.73
C GLU A 44 -4.71 52.12 2.65
N THR A 45 -5.02 50.83 2.55
CA THR A 45 -4.02 49.76 2.64
C THR A 45 -3.71 49.14 1.27
N ASN A 46 -2.43 49.10 0.88
CA ASN A 46 -1.98 48.45 -0.37
C ASN A 46 -2.25 46.92 -0.32
N PRO A 47 -2.57 46.26 -1.46
CA PRO A 47 -2.70 44.79 -1.59
C PRO A 47 -1.70 43.96 -0.76
N VAL A 48 -0.43 44.36 -0.70
CA VAL A 48 0.62 43.68 0.10
C VAL A 48 0.24 43.60 1.57
N LYS A 49 -0.14 44.74 2.16
CA LYS A 49 -0.52 44.82 3.58
C LYS A 49 -1.84 44.10 3.85
N ILE A 50 -2.77 44.08 2.88
CA ILE A 50 -4.03 43.32 2.99
C ILE A 50 -3.74 41.82 3.01
N ALA A 51 -2.88 41.32 2.13
CA ALA A 51 -2.48 39.92 2.09
C ALA A 51 -1.81 39.48 3.41
N ASP A 52 -0.88 40.27 3.93
CA ASP A 52 -0.22 40.00 5.21
C ASP A 52 -1.21 40.02 6.39
N LEU A 53 -2.14 40.98 6.40
CA LEU A 53 -3.19 41.07 7.42
C LEU A 53 -4.08 39.82 7.40
N LEU A 54 -4.50 39.37 6.21
CA LEU A 54 -5.36 38.20 6.05
C LEU A 54 -4.65 36.94 6.55
N VAL A 55 -3.39 36.72 6.15
CA VAL A 55 -2.61 35.57 6.60
C VAL A 55 -2.35 35.62 8.11
N SER A 56 -2.04 36.80 8.66
CA SER A 56 -1.85 36.99 10.10
C SER A 56 -3.12 36.72 10.91
N LYS A 57 -4.29 37.13 10.41
CA LYS A 57 -5.58 37.00 11.12
C LYS A 57 -6.23 35.63 10.97
N PHE A 58 -6.21 35.07 9.77
CA PHE A 58 -6.96 33.85 9.45
C PHE A 58 -6.09 32.62 9.24
N THR A 59 -4.76 32.73 9.38
CA THR A 59 -3.77 31.73 8.88
C THR A 59 -3.80 31.59 7.37
N GLU A 60 -2.83 30.94 6.75
CA GLU A 60 -2.77 30.82 5.28
C GLU A 60 -4.03 30.18 4.67
N LEU A 61 -4.49 29.06 5.22
CA LEU A 61 -5.67 28.35 4.70
C LEU A 61 -6.97 29.15 4.93
N GLY A 62 -7.09 29.77 6.10
CA GLY A 62 -8.26 30.61 6.38
C GLY A 62 -8.26 31.87 5.52
N ALA A 63 -7.10 32.49 5.29
CA ALA A 63 -6.97 33.63 4.39
C ALA A 63 -7.40 33.28 2.96
N LEU A 64 -6.94 32.14 2.42
CA LEU A 64 -7.36 31.65 1.11
C LEU A 64 -8.88 31.47 1.03
N LYS A 65 -9.49 30.82 2.03
CA LYS A 65 -10.94 30.62 2.08
C LYS A 65 -11.69 31.95 2.05
N VAL A 66 -11.29 32.89 2.90
CA VAL A 66 -11.91 34.21 3.02
C VAL A 66 -11.77 35.00 1.72
N VAL A 67 -10.61 34.96 1.08
CA VAL A 67 -10.37 35.65 -0.20
C VAL A 67 -11.25 35.06 -1.29
N LEU A 68 -11.32 33.72 -1.42
CA LEU A 68 -12.17 33.09 -2.43
C LEU A 68 -13.66 33.40 -2.24
N GLU A 69 -14.15 33.36 -0.99
CA GLU A 69 -15.54 33.73 -0.66
C GLU A 69 -15.80 35.20 -1.02
N THR A 70 -14.86 36.10 -0.70
CA THR A 70 -15.01 37.53 -0.96
C THR A 70 -14.91 37.87 -2.45
N LEU A 71 -13.99 37.25 -3.20
CA LEU A 71 -13.87 37.40 -4.65
C LEU A 71 -15.15 36.98 -5.37
N ARG A 72 -15.79 35.89 -4.90
CA ARG A 72 -17.08 35.43 -5.45
C ARG A 72 -18.24 36.35 -5.07
N LEU A 73 -18.16 37.07 -3.95
CA LEU A 73 -19.20 38.03 -3.54
C LEU A 73 -19.17 39.32 -4.36
N ILE A 74 -18.01 39.70 -4.89
CA ILE A 74 -17.84 40.90 -5.73
C ILE A 74 -17.91 40.59 -7.23
N ASP A 75 -18.42 39.41 -7.60
CA ASP A 75 -18.50 38.89 -8.96
C ASP A 75 -17.15 38.73 -9.71
N SER A 76 -16.01 38.75 -8.99
CA SER A 76 -14.67 38.44 -9.52
C SER A 76 -14.40 36.93 -9.60
N HIS A 77 -15.26 36.21 -10.33
CA HIS A 77 -15.21 34.75 -10.43
C HIS A 77 -13.93 34.24 -11.10
N GLN A 78 -13.42 34.93 -12.11
CA GLN A 78 -12.23 34.52 -12.86
C GLN A 78 -10.98 34.53 -11.97
N GLU A 79 -10.84 35.55 -11.14
CA GLU A 79 -9.77 35.71 -10.16
C GLU A 79 -9.87 34.63 -9.08
N ALA A 80 -11.09 34.32 -8.62
CA ALA A 80 -11.33 33.25 -7.66
C ALA A 80 -10.92 31.88 -8.22
N GLU A 81 -11.34 31.52 -9.43
CA GLU A 81 -10.97 30.25 -10.08
C GLU A 81 -9.46 30.17 -10.34
N THR A 82 -8.86 31.28 -10.76
CA THR A 82 -7.42 31.38 -10.99
C THR A 82 -6.64 31.17 -9.69
N LEU A 83 -7.08 31.80 -8.59
CA LEU A 83 -6.47 31.66 -7.27
C LEU A 83 -6.64 30.22 -6.75
N GLU A 84 -7.83 29.63 -6.86
CA GLU A 84 -8.12 28.26 -6.43
C GLU A 84 -7.24 27.25 -7.21
N SER A 85 -7.13 27.41 -8.53
CA SER A 85 -6.27 26.56 -9.36
C SER A 85 -4.79 26.68 -9.00
N LYS A 86 -4.31 27.91 -8.75
CA LYS A 86 -2.91 28.17 -8.36
C LYS A 86 -2.57 27.70 -6.95
N THR A 87 -3.56 27.63 -6.05
CA THR A 87 -3.37 27.23 -4.64
C THR A 87 -3.66 25.76 -4.38
N LYS A 88 -4.34 25.06 -5.31
CA LYS A 88 -4.61 23.62 -5.22
C LYS A 88 -3.38 22.78 -4.88
N ALA A 89 -2.22 23.12 -5.45
CA ALA A 89 -0.96 22.43 -5.14
C ALA A 89 -0.47 22.69 -3.71
N CYS A 90 -0.63 23.91 -3.19
CA CYS A 90 -0.32 24.28 -1.79
C CYS A 90 -1.22 23.54 -0.78
N LEU A 91 -2.41 23.09 -1.21
CA LEU A 91 -3.34 22.32 -0.39
C LEU A 91 -3.03 20.81 -0.36
N ASP A 92 -2.19 20.31 -1.25
CA ASP A 92 -1.82 18.89 -1.27
C ASP A 92 -0.96 18.56 -0.05
N LYS A 93 -1.51 17.75 0.85
CA LYS A 93 -0.80 17.25 2.04
C LYS A 93 0.03 15.99 1.75
N GLY A 94 0.01 15.52 0.51
CA GLY A 94 0.65 14.27 0.10
C GLY A 94 -0.18 13.03 0.41
N ASP A 95 -1.43 13.17 0.84
CA ASP A 95 -2.33 12.04 1.07
C ASP A 95 -2.77 11.43 -0.27
N PRO A 96 -2.66 10.10 -0.46
CA PRO A 96 -3.12 9.40 -1.66
C PRO A 96 -4.64 9.24 -1.65
N ILE A 97 -5.24 9.21 -2.83
CA ILE A 97 -6.65 8.87 -3.02
C ILE A 97 -6.78 7.38 -3.36
N PHE A 98 -7.16 6.57 -2.38
CA PHE A 98 -7.34 5.12 -2.58
C PHE A 98 -8.57 4.81 -3.43
N ARG A 99 -8.37 4.00 -4.47
CA ARG A 99 -9.46 3.52 -5.33
C ARG A 99 -10.32 2.51 -4.59
N LYS A 100 -11.64 2.62 -4.81
CA LYS A 100 -12.63 1.71 -4.24
C LYS A 100 -13.45 1.06 -5.35
N THR A 101 -13.80 -0.20 -5.15
CA THR A 101 -14.75 -0.94 -6.00
C THR A 101 -16.17 -0.44 -5.78
N SER A 102 -17.12 -0.88 -6.62
CA SER A 102 -18.53 -0.49 -6.51
C SER A 102 -19.20 -0.89 -5.18
N ASP A 103 -18.66 -1.89 -4.48
CA ASP A 103 -19.07 -2.31 -3.14
C ASP A 103 -18.35 -1.53 -2.01
N GLY A 104 -17.62 -0.47 -2.35
CA GLY A 104 -16.95 0.43 -1.40
C GLY A 104 -15.66 -0.13 -0.77
N LYS A 105 -15.20 -1.31 -1.19
CA LYS A 105 -13.96 -1.93 -0.70
C LYS A 105 -12.74 -1.39 -1.45
N LEU A 106 -11.56 -1.53 -0.86
CA LEU A 106 -10.29 -1.16 -1.50
C LEU A 106 -10.12 -1.94 -2.81
N ASP A 107 -9.90 -1.24 -3.92
CA ASP A 107 -9.59 -1.87 -5.19
C ASP A 107 -8.13 -2.33 -5.20
N ARG A 108 -7.96 -3.66 -5.26
CA ARG A 108 -6.66 -4.33 -5.25
C ARG A 108 -6.07 -4.51 -6.62
N LYS A 109 -6.85 -4.32 -7.68
CA LYS A 109 -6.35 -4.49 -9.05
C LYS A 109 -5.53 -3.27 -9.44
N PRO A 110 -4.45 -3.44 -10.22
CA PRO A 110 -3.78 -2.30 -10.84
C PRO A 110 -4.78 -1.45 -11.63
N SER A 111 -4.58 -0.12 -11.64
CA SER A 111 -5.38 0.76 -12.50
C SER A 111 -5.02 0.54 -13.96
N GLN A 112 -5.92 0.96 -14.85
CA GLN A 112 -5.63 0.98 -16.27
C GLN A 112 -4.38 1.83 -16.57
N GLU A 113 -4.18 2.95 -15.87
CA GLU A 113 -2.96 3.77 -15.97
C GLU A 113 -1.71 2.98 -15.55
N ALA A 114 -1.77 2.21 -14.48
CA ALA A 114 -0.67 1.37 -14.03
C ALA A 114 -0.39 0.21 -14.99
N GLU A 115 -1.41 -0.41 -15.57
CA GLU A 115 -1.24 -1.44 -16.59
C GLU A 115 -0.55 -0.88 -17.83
N PHE A 116 -1.02 0.26 -18.35
CA PHE A 116 -0.40 0.93 -19.50
C PHE A 116 1.05 1.34 -19.21
N TYR A 117 1.30 1.91 -18.03
CA TYR A 117 2.66 2.32 -17.65
C TYR A 117 3.61 1.12 -17.56
N ALA A 118 3.18 0.03 -16.91
CA ALA A 118 3.99 -1.17 -16.78
C ALA A 118 4.26 -1.85 -18.13
N ALA A 119 3.28 -1.86 -19.05
CA ALA A 119 3.46 -2.35 -20.40
C ALA A 119 4.49 -1.51 -21.17
N GLY A 120 4.39 -0.18 -21.09
CA GLY A 120 5.36 0.74 -21.70
C GLY A 120 6.78 0.57 -21.17
N GLN A 121 6.95 0.45 -19.84
CA GLN A 121 8.25 0.17 -19.22
C GLN A 121 8.84 -1.17 -19.67
N SER A 122 8.00 -2.19 -19.87
CA SER A 122 8.46 -3.50 -20.35
C SER A 122 8.96 -3.42 -21.80
N ALA A 123 8.26 -2.69 -22.66
CA ALA A 123 8.69 -2.43 -24.04
C ALA A 123 10.01 -1.64 -24.09
N LEU A 124 10.15 -0.61 -23.25
CA LEU A 124 11.40 0.17 -23.14
C LEU A 124 12.58 -0.69 -22.68
N LYS A 125 12.38 -1.55 -21.66
CA LYS A 125 13.41 -2.50 -21.21
C LYS A 125 13.82 -3.48 -22.31
N ALA A 126 12.88 -3.97 -23.11
CA ALA A 126 13.18 -4.83 -24.25
C ALA A 126 14.02 -4.10 -25.31
N ALA A 127 13.68 -2.84 -25.63
CA ALA A 127 14.43 -2.01 -26.59
C ALA A 127 15.83 -1.60 -26.10
N GLN A 128 16.06 -1.58 -24.78
CA GLN A 128 17.33 -1.20 -24.16
C GLN A 128 18.23 -2.39 -23.81
N GLN A 129 17.88 -3.61 -24.24
CA GLN A 129 18.74 -4.79 -24.05
C GLN A 129 20.11 -4.54 -24.69
N GLY A 130 21.15 -4.46 -23.86
CA GLY A 130 22.54 -4.21 -24.27
C GLY A 130 23.12 -2.84 -23.88
N ARG A 131 22.32 -1.89 -23.36
CA ARG A 131 22.84 -0.64 -22.77
C ARG A 131 23.30 -0.83 -21.32
N ALA A 132 24.29 -0.03 -20.91
CA ALA A 132 24.77 -0.01 -19.53
C ALA A 132 23.61 0.27 -18.54
N PRO A 133 23.55 -0.43 -17.40
CA PRO A 133 22.49 -0.21 -16.42
C PRO A 133 22.53 1.23 -15.89
N VAL A 134 21.40 1.93 -15.92
CA VAL A 134 21.27 3.24 -15.25
C VAL A 134 21.49 3.02 -13.74
N THR A 135 22.54 3.63 -13.21
CA THR A 135 22.89 3.57 -11.78
C THR A 135 21.77 4.19 -10.94
N MET A 136 21.41 3.56 -9.82
CA MET A 136 20.45 4.14 -8.86
C MET A 136 21.03 5.41 -8.25
N LYS A 137 20.23 6.47 -8.18
CA LYS A 137 20.53 7.67 -7.41
C LYS A 137 20.66 7.32 -5.94
N LYS A 138 21.55 8.04 -5.26
CA LYS A 138 21.71 7.93 -3.81
C LYS A 138 20.48 8.47 -3.08
N PRO A 139 20.22 8.04 -1.83
CA PRO A 139 19.05 8.50 -1.07
C PRO A 139 18.96 10.03 -0.96
N GLU A 140 20.10 10.70 -0.79
CA GLU A 140 20.19 12.15 -0.65
C GLU A 140 19.78 12.88 -1.94
N GLU A 141 20.12 12.33 -3.10
CA GLU A 141 19.73 12.89 -4.40
C GLU A 141 18.23 12.75 -4.64
N VAL A 142 17.63 11.59 -4.29
CA VAL A 142 16.18 11.38 -4.40
C VAL A 142 15.42 12.35 -3.50
N GLU A 143 15.92 12.57 -2.28
CA GLU A 143 15.34 13.52 -1.36
C GLU A 143 15.47 14.96 -1.87
N ALA A 144 16.64 15.35 -2.39
CA ALA A 144 16.85 16.68 -2.96
C ALA A 144 15.92 16.95 -4.14
N ASP A 145 15.75 15.99 -5.04
CA ASP A 145 14.80 16.08 -6.17
C ASP A 145 13.36 16.25 -5.65
N ALA A 146 12.95 15.45 -4.67
CA ALA A 146 11.61 15.54 -4.09
C ALA A 146 11.38 16.89 -3.39
N ARG A 147 12.37 17.40 -2.64
CA ARG A 147 12.33 18.73 -2.01
C ARG A 147 12.20 19.84 -3.04
N ALA A 148 12.97 19.79 -4.12
CA ALA A 148 12.89 20.75 -5.21
C ALA A 148 11.50 20.74 -5.88
N HIS A 149 10.92 19.55 -6.09
CA HIS A 149 9.55 19.42 -6.59
C HIS A 149 8.52 20.04 -5.63
N VAL A 150 8.57 19.72 -4.34
CA VAL A 150 7.65 20.29 -3.33
C VAL A 150 7.75 21.82 -3.31
N LEU A 151 8.95 22.38 -3.32
CA LEU A 151 9.18 23.83 -3.36
C LEU A 151 8.62 24.46 -4.64
N SER A 152 8.81 23.82 -5.79
CA SER A 152 8.28 24.31 -7.08
C SER A 152 6.74 24.31 -7.13
N GLU A 153 6.12 23.35 -6.44
CA GLU A 153 4.65 23.23 -6.30
C GLU A 153 4.09 24.18 -5.22
N GLY A 154 4.95 24.91 -4.49
CA GLY A 154 4.53 25.81 -3.41
C GLY A 154 4.14 25.10 -2.12
N GLY A 155 4.56 23.84 -1.96
CA GLY A 155 4.34 23.05 -0.75
C GLY A 155 5.46 23.22 0.28
N ASP A 156 5.20 22.75 1.49
CA ASP A 156 6.16 22.76 2.60
C ASP A 156 7.06 21.51 2.56
N PRO A 157 8.39 21.64 2.31
CA PRO A 157 9.31 20.51 2.34
C PRO A 157 9.62 20.00 3.76
N GLY A 158 9.19 20.71 4.81
CA GLY A 158 9.20 20.23 6.20
C GLY A 158 8.07 19.25 6.52
N ASN A 159 7.04 19.19 5.66
CA ASN A 159 6.00 18.17 5.76
C ASN A 159 6.52 16.84 5.19
N ASP A 160 6.99 15.97 6.09
CA ASP A 160 7.49 14.63 5.78
C ASP A 160 6.56 13.83 4.86
N ARG A 161 5.24 13.92 5.06
CA ARG A 161 4.27 13.17 4.25
C ARG A 161 4.23 13.69 2.82
N LEU A 162 4.14 15.01 2.65
CA LEU A 162 4.17 15.64 1.34
C LEU A 162 5.49 15.36 0.61
N LEU A 163 6.61 15.48 1.32
CA LEU A 163 7.93 15.19 0.79
C LEU A 163 8.03 13.74 0.29
N LEU A 164 7.70 12.76 1.14
CA LEU A 164 7.73 11.35 0.75
C LEU A 164 6.77 11.04 -0.40
N SER A 165 5.62 11.72 -0.49
CA SER A 165 4.66 11.55 -1.58
C SER A 165 5.29 11.83 -2.97
N ARG A 166 6.34 12.66 -3.02
CA ARG A 166 7.06 13.09 -4.23
C ARG A 166 8.31 12.25 -4.54
N TYR A 167 8.67 11.29 -3.70
CA TYR A 167 9.80 10.40 -3.99
C TYR A 167 9.53 9.58 -5.26
N VAL A 168 10.48 9.61 -6.19
CA VAL A 168 10.41 8.88 -7.46
C VAL A 168 10.99 7.48 -7.31
N ILE A 169 10.20 6.47 -7.61
CA ILE A 169 10.56 5.05 -7.55
C ILE A 169 11.70 4.77 -8.53
N GLN A 170 12.79 4.15 -8.06
CA GLN A 170 13.94 3.86 -8.90
C GLN A 170 14.03 2.41 -9.40
N PHE A 171 13.08 1.54 -9.01
CA PHE A 171 13.08 0.11 -9.27
C PHE A 171 11.70 -0.46 -9.68
N GLY A 172 11.68 -1.74 -10.03
CA GLY A 172 10.46 -2.49 -10.35
C GLY A 172 9.78 -2.05 -11.64
N LYS A 173 8.52 -2.47 -11.81
CA LYS A 173 7.69 -2.12 -12.98
C LYS A 173 7.19 -0.67 -13.03
N TYR A 174 7.19 0.02 -11.89
CA TYR A 174 6.74 1.42 -11.75
C TYR A 174 7.90 2.42 -11.57
N LYS A 175 9.12 2.03 -11.98
CA LYS A 175 10.28 2.94 -11.98
C LYS A 175 9.93 4.23 -12.73
N GLY A 176 10.21 5.37 -12.12
CA GLY A 176 9.92 6.71 -12.64
C GLY A 176 8.64 7.33 -12.08
N GLN A 177 7.79 6.58 -11.39
CA GLN A 177 6.57 7.10 -10.76
C GLN A 177 6.79 7.57 -9.33
N LYS A 178 5.90 8.46 -8.86
CA LYS A 178 5.91 8.97 -7.48
C LYS A 178 5.32 7.93 -6.51
N PHE A 179 5.74 7.96 -5.24
CA PHE A 179 5.13 7.10 -4.20
C PHE A 179 3.62 7.30 -4.08
N LYS A 180 3.13 8.55 -4.09
CA LYS A 180 1.69 8.83 -4.07
C LYS A 180 0.96 8.14 -5.21
N TRP A 181 1.45 8.33 -6.44
CA TRP A 181 0.89 7.71 -7.63
C TRP A 181 0.81 6.18 -7.48
N LEU A 182 1.83 5.54 -6.91
CA LEU A 182 1.83 4.10 -6.71
C LEU A 182 0.73 3.65 -5.75
N LEU A 183 0.52 4.35 -4.63
CA LEU A 183 -0.54 4.02 -3.66
C LEU A 183 -1.94 4.19 -4.25
N GLU A 184 -2.12 5.16 -5.15
CA GLU A 184 -3.38 5.42 -5.85
C GLU A 184 -3.66 4.36 -6.92
N ASN A 185 -2.61 3.78 -7.54
CA ASN A 185 -2.74 2.98 -8.74
C ASN A 185 -2.49 1.47 -8.56
N ASP A 186 -1.68 1.02 -7.58
CA ASP A 186 -1.46 -0.42 -7.33
C ASP A 186 -1.07 -0.69 -5.86
N VAL A 187 -2.06 -0.65 -4.96
CA VAL A 187 -1.86 -0.89 -3.52
C VAL A 187 -1.40 -2.33 -3.21
N SER A 188 -1.79 -3.30 -4.03
CA SER A 188 -1.34 -4.70 -3.88
C SER A 188 0.15 -4.83 -4.10
N TYR A 189 0.70 -4.11 -5.08
CA TYR A 189 2.13 -4.06 -5.31
C TYR A 189 2.89 -3.37 -4.18
N VAL A 190 2.36 -2.27 -3.63
CA VAL A 190 2.91 -1.63 -2.41
C VAL A 190 3.01 -2.64 -1.27
N ALA A 191 1.95 -3.43 -1.05
CA ALA A 191 1.93 -4.42 0.02
C ALA A 191 3.02 -5.49 -0.13
N ILE A 192 3.28 -5.95 -1.37
CA ILE A 192 4.37 -6.89 -1.67
C ILE A 192 5.73 -6.27 -1.34
N LEU A 193 5.97 -5.03 -1.76
CA LEU A 193 7.24 -4.34 -1.51
C LEU A 193 7.48 -4.12 -0.02
N VAL A 194 6.46 -3.64 0.70
CA VAL A 194 6.55 -3.41 2.14
C VAL A 194 6.79 -4.71 2.92
N ASP A 195 6.11 -5.81 2.56
CA ASP A 195 6.34 -7.11 3.19
C ASP A 195 7.76 -7.63 2.92
N ALA A 196 8.23 -7.53 1.68
CA ALA A 196 9.58 -7.93 1.31
C ALA A 196 10.65 -7.16 2.09
N HIS A 197 10.51 -5.83 2.19
CA HIS A 197 11.41 -4.99 2.98
C HIS A 197 11.42 -5.40 4.46
N GLN A 198 10.25 -5.60 5.06
CA GLN A 198 10.16 -5.94 6.48
C GLN A 198 10.79 -7.31 6.79
N LYS A 199 10.62 -8.29 5.90
CA LYS A 199 11.33 -9.59 5.98
C LYS A 199 12.84 -9.45 5.79
N GLU A 200 13.29 -8.50 4.96
CA GLU A 200 14.72 -8.26 4.74
C GLU A 200 15.37 -7.54 5.93
N GLN A 201 14.66 -6.63 6.59
CA GLN A 201 15.14 -5.94 7.79
C GLN A 201 15.38 -6.90 8.96
N GLU A 202 14.56 -7.96 9.09
CA GLU A 202 14.78 -9.03 10.07
C GLU A 202 16.07 -9.84 9.81
N ASN A 203 16.63 -9.76 8.59
CA ASN A 203 17.68 -10.65 8.09
C ASN A 203 18.96 -9.96 7.60
N SER A 204 18.99 -8.62 7.47
CA SER A 204 20.06 -7.89 6.77
C SER A 204 20.32 -6.50 7.38
N MET A 205 21.61 -6.15 7.53
CA MET A 205 22.08 -4.83 7.99
C MET A 205 22.56 -3.93 6.82
N SER A 206 22.28 -4.28 5.56
CA SER A 206 22.85 -3.56 4.41
C SER A 206 22.16 -2.22 4.14
N GLN A 207 22.94 -1.15 4.02
CA GLN A 207 22.48 0.21 3.73
C GLN A 207 22.48 0.54 2.22
N SER A 208 22.02 -0.39 1.36
CA SER A 208 22.00 -0.10 -0.07
C SER A 208 20.97 1.00 -0.42
N PRO A 209 21.17 1.81 -1.47
CA PRO A 209 20.21 2.84 -1.88
C PRO A 209 18.78 2.31 -2.12
N MET A 210 18.67 1.06 -2.60
CA MET A 210 17.37 0.39 -2.76
C MET A 210 16.69 0.16 -1.41
N ILE A 211 17.42 -0.31 -0.40
CA ILE A 211 16.87 -0.53 0.95
C ILE A 211 16.43 0.79 1.58
N ALA A 212 17.26 1.83 1.47
CA ALA A 212 16.88 3.17 1.94
C ALA A 212 15.58 3.67 1.27
N GLN A 213 15.42 3.45 -0.04
CA GLN A 213 14.18 3.82 -0.72
C GLN A 213 12.97 2.98 -0.27
N MET A 214 13.16 1.68 0.01
CA MET A 214 12.11 0.83 0.56
C MET A 214 11.71 1.22 1.99
N VAL A 215 12.66 1.67 2.81
CA VAL A 215 12.39 2.26 4.13
C VAL A 215 11.50 3.49 3.98
N SER A 216 11.85 4.41 3.07
CA SER A 216 11.05 5.62 2.80
C SER A 216 9.65 5.29 2.28
N LEU A 217 9.51 4.31 1.38
CA LEU A 217 8.19 3.86 0.91
C LEU A 217 7.37 3.28 2.07
N THR A 218 7.99 2.50 2.94
CA THR A 218 7.34 1.93 4.13
C THR A 218 6.88 3.04 5.10
N LYS A 219 7.74 4.04 5.36
CA LYS A 219 7.42 5.21 6.20
C LYS A 219 6.23 6.00 5.64
N TYR A 220 6.15 6.14 4.32
CA TYR A 220 5.02 6.81 3.66
C TYR A 220 3.74 5.99 3.71
N ALA A 221 3.82 4.68 3.46
CA ALA A 221 2.65 3.87 3.14
C ALA A 221 1.94 3.24 4.37
N ILE A 222 2.70 2.78 5.37
CA ILE A 222 2.15 2.10 6.56
C ILE A 222 1.16 2.94 7.39
N PRO A 223 1.29 4.27 7.51
CA PRO A 223 0.32 5.09 8.24
C PRO A 223 -1.12 5.00 7.70
N TYR A 224 -1.33 4.57 6.45
CA TYR A 224 -2.66 4.41 5.87
C TYR A 224 -3.27 3.04 6.21
N PRO A 225 -4.46 2.99 6.86
CA PRO A 225 -5.13 1.74 7.21
C PRO A 225 -5.39 0.82 6.02
N GLU A 226 -5.67 1.38 4.85
CA GLU A 226 -5.88 0.67 3.58
C GLU A 226 -4.66 -0.16 3.22
N VAL A 227 -3.47 0.45 3.24
CA VAL A 227 -2.20 -0.22 2.93
C VAL A 227 -1.87 -1.25 4.01
N LEU A 228 -1.99 -0.88 5.29
CA LEU A 228 -1.69 -1.80 6.39
C LEU A 228 -2.61 -3.03 6.38
N GLY A 229 -3.89 -2.85 6.03
CA GLY A 229 -4.84 -3.92 5.79
C GLY A 229 -4.39 -4.84 4.65
N GLU A 230 -3.93 -4.27 3.55
CA GLU A 230 -3.45 -5.03 2.40
C GLU A 230 -2.15 -5.79 2.67
N VAL A 231 -1.18 -5.19 3.39
CA VAL A 231 0.04 -5.88 3.84
C VAL A 231 -0.31 -7.10 4.70
N ARG A 232 -1.26 -6.95 5.63
CA ARG A 232 -1.73 -8.07 6.47
C ARG A 232 -2.42 -9.15 5.65
N PHE A 233 -3.25 -8.75 4.68
CA PHE A 233 -3.89 -9.68 3.76
C PHE A 233 -2.86 -10.47 2.93
N HIS A 234 -1.90 -9.77 2.31
CA HIS A 234 -0.81 -10.37 1.54
C HIS A 234 0.00 -11.38 2.38
N ARG A 235 0.36 -11.02 3.61
CA ARG A 235 1.02 -11.94 4.56
C ARG A 235 0.22 -13.18 4.86
N GLY A 236 -1.09 -13.03 5.07
CA GLY A 236 -1.99 -14.16 5.29
C GLY A 236 -1.97 -15.13 4.11
N VAL A 237 -2.03 -14.60 2.89
CA VAL A 237 -1.97 -15.36 1.64
C VAL A 237 -0.64 -16.12 1.51
N GLU A 238 0.50 -15.44 1.71
CA GLU A 238 1.81 -16.10 1.59
C GLU A 238 2.03 -17.14 2.68
N ARG A 239 1.62 -16.88 3.93
CA ARG A 239 1.67 -17.88 5.02
C ARG A 239 0.80 -19.10 4.75
N ALA A 240 -0.39 -18.91 4.17
CA ALA A 240 -1.27 -20.02 3.78
C ALA A 240 -0.61 -20.88 2.70
N LYS A 241 0.00 -20.23 1.70
CA LYS A 241 0.75 -20.90 0.65
C LYS A 241 1.95 -21.68 1.20
N GLU A 242 2.77 -21.06 2.06
CA GLU A 242 3.92 -21.72 2.70
C GLU A 242 3.49 -22.94 3.53
N ARG A 243 2.40 -22.82 4.30
CA ARG A 243 1.84 -23.94 5.06
C ARG A 243 1.35 -25.07 4.16
N SER A 244 0.66 -24.75 3.06
CA SER A 244 0.16 -25.76 2.13
C SER A 244 1.23 -26.58 1.42
N LEU A 245 2.48 -26.10 1.39
CA LEU A 245 3.62 -26.83 0.84
C LEU A 245 4.13 -27.90 1.80
N GLN A 246 3.73 -27.87 3.08
CA GLN A 246 4.12 -28.90 4.05
C GLN A 246 3.30 -30.18 3.86
N PRO A 247 3.91 -31.38 3.94
CA PRO A 247 3.19 -32.63 3.80
C PRO A 247 2.01 -32.75 4.77
N GLY A 248 0.82 -33.08 4.26
CA GLY A 248 -0.39 -33.24 5.08
C GLY A 248 -1.06 -31.93 5.50
N GLN A 249 -0.58 -30.78 5.01
CA GLN A 249 -1.17 -29.45 5.25
C GLN A 249 -1.82 -28.87 3.99
N GLU A 250 -2.15 -29.69 3.00
CA GLU A 250 -2.70 -29.24 1.71
C GLU A 250 -4.00 -28.44 1.88
N GLY A 251 -4.75 -28.70 2.97
CA GLY A 251 -5.97 -27.99 3.33
C GLY A 251 -5.78 -26.52 3.70
N GLU A 252 -4.56 -26.11 4.09
CA GLU A 252 -4.24 -24.72 4.42
C GLU A 252 -4.11 -23.83 3.16
N ALA A 253 -4.09 -24.42 1.96
CA ALA A 253 -4.07 -23.67 0.71
C ALA A 253 -5.34 -22.82 0.58
N LEU A 254 -5.20 -21.58 0.11
CA LEU A 254 -6.36 -20.79 -0.27
C LEU A 254 -7.02 -21.37 -1.53
N VAL A 255 -8.36 -21.36 -1.56
CA VAL A 255 -9.13 -21.76 -2.75
C VAL A 255 -8.65 -20.99 -3.98
N GLY A 256 -8.47 -19.67 -3.85
CA GLY A 256 -7.82 -18.85 -4.87
C GLY A 256 -8.60 -18.64 -6.17
N PHE A 257 -9.87 -19.08 -6.22
CA PHE A 257 -10.83 -18.81 -7.31
C PHE A 257 -12.27 -18.75 -6.77
N GLY A 258 -13.19 -18.22 -7.58
CA GLY A 258 -14.60 -18.11 -7.22
C GLY A 258 -14.89 -17.16 -6.04
N ILE A 259 -16.10 -17.28 -5.49
CA ILE A 259 -16.59 -16.41 -4.40
C ILE A 259 -15.89 -16.67 -3.06
N TYR A 260 -15.33 -17.87 -2.87
CA TYR A 260 -14.60 -18.27 -1.65
C TYR A 260 -13.08 -18.23 -1.84
N LYS A 261 -12.57 -17.45 -2.80
CA LYS A 261 -11.13 -17.41 -3.15
C LYS A 261 -10.17 -17.09 -1.99
N THR A 262 -10.64 -16.47 -0.92
CA THR A 262 -9.86 -16.09 0.26
C THR A 262 -9.98 -17.07 1.42
N GLU A 263 -10.79 -18.12 1.30
CA GLU A 263 -10.94 -19.19 2.29
C GLU A 263 -9.88 -20.26 2.08
N THR A 264 -9.52 -20.98 3.13
CA THR A 264 -8.69 -22.19 2.98
C THR A 264 -9.53 -23.35 2.44
N LEU A 265 -8.90 -24.31 1.76
CA LEU A 265 -9.57 -25.53 1.30
C LEU A 265 -10.21 -26.31 2.46
N LYS A 266 -9.53 -26.33 3.60
CA LYS A 266 -10.00 -26.95 4.84
C LYS A 266 -11.24 -26.24 5.38
N ASP A 267 -11.19 -24.92 5.56
CA ASP A 267 -12.32 -24.15 6.08
C ASP A 267 -13.53 -24.21 5.14
N LEU A 268 -13.28 -24.21 3.83
CA LEU A 268 -14.34 -24.39 2.83
C LEU A 268 -15.00 -25.76 2.98
N TYR A 269 -14.21 -26.83 3.12
CA TYR A 269 -14.71 -28.21 3.24
C TYR A 269 -15.43 -28.48 4.56
N GLU A 270 -14.90 -27.96 5.67
CA GLU A 270 -15.41 -28.21 7.04
C GLU A 270 -16.56 -27.25 7.43
N SER A 271 -16.90 -26.28 6.57
CA SER A 271 -17.93 -25.30 6.89
C SER A 271 -19.33 -25.91 6.99
N LYS A 272 -20.09 -25.43 7.98
CA LYS A 272 -21.53 -25.70 8.11
C LYS A 272 -22.42 -24.70 7.36
N ASN A 273 -21.82 -23.70 6.70
CA ASN A 273 -22.57 -22.71 5.95
C ASN A 273 -23.17 -23.36 4.67
N LEU A 274 -24.49 -23.25 4.48
CA LEU A 274 -25.20 -23.86 3.35
C LEU A 274 -24.63 -23.45 2.00
N GLY A 275 -24.21 -22.19 1.83
CA GLY A 275 -23.58 -21.70 0.61
C GLY A 275 -22.22 -22.34 0.33
N LYS A 276 -21.40 -22.56 1.37
CA LYS A 276 -20.11 -23.26 1.25
C LYS A 276 -20.32 -24.75 0.96
N ILE A 277 -21.27 -25.39 1.62
CA ILE A 277 -21.64 -26.80 1.38
C ILE A 277 -22.07 -27.01 -0.07
N SER A 278 -23.00 -26.17 -0.56
CA SER A 278 -23.47 -26.22 -1.96
C SER A 278 -22.33 -26.01 -2.96
N TYR A 279 -21.39 -25.12 -2.65
CA TYR A 279 -20.22 -24.88 -3.49
C TYR A 279 -19.26 -26.08 -3.52
N VAL A 280 -18.99 -26.72 -2.37
CA VAL A 280 -18.20 -27.96 -2.32
C VAL A 280 -18.88 -29.08 -3.12
N ASN A 281 -20.20 -29.23 -3.00
CA ASN A 281 -20.98 -30.19 -3.81
C ASN A 281 -20.86 -29.91 -5.31
N PHE A 282 -20.95 -28.64 -5.71
CA PHE A 282 -20.73 -28.24 -7.10
C PHE A 282 -19.32 -28.64 -7.58
N LEU A 283 -18.27 -28.40 -6.78
CA LEU A 283 -16.90 -28.75 -7.14
C LEU A 283 -16.69 -30.26 -7.32
N ARG A 284 -17.34 -31.12 -6.49
CA ARG A 284 -17.25 -32.59 -6.62
C ARG A 284 -17.57 -33.08 -8.03
N GLY A 285 -18.57 -32.47 -8.67
CA GLY A 285 -19.02 -32.83 -10.02
C GLY A 285 -18.20 -32.24 -11.17
N LYS A 286 -17.17 -31.42 -10.89
CA LYS A 286 -16.47 -30.63 -11.92
C LYS A 286 -15.09 -31.17 -12.31
N LYS A 287 -14.72 -32.36 -11.83
CA LYS A 287 -13.41 -32.97 -12.12
C LYS A 287 -13.14 -33.16 -13.62
N SER A 288 -14.16 -33.49 -14.41
CA SER A 288 -14.01 -33.69 -15.86
C SER A 288 -13.92 -32.40 -16.67
N THR A 289 -14.26 -31.26 -16.06
CA THR A 289 -14.38 -29.97 -16.74
C THR A 289 -13.32 -28.96 -16.29
N CYS A 290 -12.38 -29.35 -15.42
CA CYS A 290 -11.34 -28.45 -14.93
C CYS A 290 -10.06 -28.57 -15.75
N ASP A 291 -9.40 -27.44 -16.00
CA ASP A 291 -8.11 -27.42 -16.67
C ASP A 291 -7.05 -28.10 -15.80
N PRO A 292 -6.21 -28.97 -16.38
CA PRO A 292 -5.08 -29.58 -15.68
C PRO A 292 -4.13 -28.53 -15.10
N GLY A 293 -3.69 -28.72 -13.86
CA GLY A 293 -2.83 -27.80 -13.11
C GLY A 293 -3.55 -26.57 -12.54
N SER A 294 -4.86 -26.45 -12.74
CA SER A 294 -5.62 -25.31 -12.21
C SER A 294 -5.79 -25.37 -10.69
N LYS A 295 -6.01 -24.21 -10.07
CA LYS A 295 -6.40 -24.14 -8.64
C LYS A 295 -7.72 -24.89 -8.37
N MET A 296 -8.60 -24.95 -9.37
CA MET A 296 -9.85 -25.69 -9.28
C MET A 296 -9.61 -27.19 -9.21
N GLU A 297 -8.72 -27.74 -10.04
CA GLU A 297 -8.32 -29.15 -9.96
C GLU A 297 -7.70 -29.48 -8.59
N ALA A 298 -6.83 -28.62 -8.08
CA ALA A 298 -6.23 -28.79 -6.75
C ALA A 298 -7.31 -28.84 -5.64
N ALA A 299 -8.29 -27.93 -5.69
CA ALA A 299 -9.41 -27.90 -4.75
C ALA A 299 -10.27 -29.17 -4.84
N ILE A 300 -10.63 -29.60 -6.04
CA ILE A 300 -11.42 -30.82 -6.28
C ILE A 300 -10.66 -32.05 -5.76
N THR A 301 -9.35 -32.12 -6.04
CA THR A 301 -8.50 -33.23 -5.59
C THR A 301 -8.47 -33.32 -4.07
N TYR A 302 -8.30 -32.18 -3.39
CA TYR A 302 -8.35 -32.10 -1.93
C TYR A 302 -9.70 -32.59 -1.38
N ILE A 303 -10.82 -32.10 -1.93
CA ILE A 303 -12.17 -32.47 -1.51
C ILE A 303 -12.38 -33.99 -1.63
N LEU A 304 -12.07 -34.56 -2.80
CA LEU A 304 -12.25 -36.01 -3.04
C LEU A 304 -11.34 -36.86 -2.15
N GLN A 305 -10.12 -36.39 -1.87
CA GLN A 305 -9.21 -37.07 -0.96
C GLN A 305 -9.75 -37.06 0.48
N ARG A 306 -10.35 -35.95 0.94
CA ARG A 306 -10.98 -35.85 2.26
C ARG A 306 -12.24 -36.72 2.35
N ASP A 307 -13.07 -36.75 1.32
CA ASP A 307 -14.25 -37.61 1.25
C ASP A 307 -13.86 -39.10 1.40
N ARG A 308 -12.81 -39.54 0.70
CA ARG A 308 -12.26 -40.91 0.84
C ARG A 308 -11.77 -41.19 2.27
N LYS A 309 -11.06 -40.23 2.89
CA LYS A 309 -10.58 -40.36 4.27
C LYS A 309 -11.74 -40.46 5.28
N GLN A 310 -12.79 -39.65 5.12
CA GLN A 310 -13.98 -39.71 5.97
C GLN A 310 -14.73 -41.04 5.80
N ALA A 311 -14.92 -41.51 4.56
CA ALA A 311 -15.53 -42.80 4.28
C ALA A 311 -14.73 -43.96 4.89
N SER A 312 -13.39 -43.94 4.79
CA SER A 312 -12.55 -44.96 5.41
C SER A 312 -12.60 -44.94 6.95
N ALA A 313 -12.76 -43.77 7.55
CA ALA A 313 -12.88 -43.64 9.00
C ALA A 313 -14.26 -44.12 9.51
N ALA A 314 -15.32 -43.93 8.72
CA ALA A 314 -16.66 -44.42 9.03
C ALA A 314 -16.78 -45.94 8.97
N THR A 315 -15.98 -46.60 8.11
CA THR A 315 -15.97 -48.06 7.92
C THR A 315 -14.95 -48.78 8.83
N ALA A 316 -14.16 -48.05 9.63
CA ALA A 316 -13.18 -48.66 10.53
C ALA A 316 -13.88 -49.43 11.66
N PRO A 317 -13.62 -50.74 11.84
CA PRO A 317 -14.25 -51.52 12.90
C PRO A 317 -13.84 -50.98 14.28
N SER A 318 -14.83 -50.72 15.14
CA SER A 318 -14.61 -50.39 16.53
C SER A 318 -13.80 -51.50 17.20
N ARG A 319 -12.55 -51.20 17.59
CA ARG A 319 -11.69 -52.14 18.33
C ARG A 319 -12.47 -52.68 19.55
N PRO A 320 -12.63 -54.00 19.72
CA PRO A 320 -13.20 -54.53 20.94
C PRO A 320 -12.27 -54.18 22.09
N PHE A 321 -12.85 -53.56 23.13
CA PHE A 321 -12.19 -53.22 24.38
C PHE A 321 -11.80 -54.53 25.08
N THR A 322 -10.63 -55.09 24.75
CA THR A 322 -10.10 -56.25 25.45
C THR A 322 -9.44 -55.75 26.73
N ARG A 323 -10.17 -55.86 27.84
CA ARG A 323 -9.61 -55.78 29.21
C ARG A 323 -8.60 -56.90 29.38
N SER A 324 -7.35 -56.66 29.05
CA SER A 324 -6.23 -57.48 29.51
C SER A 324 -5.76 -56.94 30.86
N PHE A 325 -6.06 -57.68 31.92
CA PHE A 325 -5.46 -57.48 33.23
C PHE A 325 -3.93 -57.64 33.12
N PRO A 326 -3.10 -56.68 33.58
CA PRO A 326 -1.66 -56.86 33.57
C PRO A 326 -1.28 -57.83 34.70
N ARG A 327 -0.90 -59.05 34.33
CA ARG A 327 -0.17 -59.96 35.23
C ARG A 327 1.23 -59.39 35.40
N ALA A 328 1.54 -58.95 36.62
CA ALA A 328 2.84 -58.45 37.00
C ALA A 328 3.92 -59.53 36.79
N THR A 329 4.89 -59.26 35.92
CA THR A 329 6.16 -59.97 35.89
C THR A 329 7.31 -58.97 36.00
N ARG A 330 8.15 -59.24 37.00
CA ARG A 330 9.23 -58.43 37.54
C ARG A 330 10.19 -57.90 36.46
N LYS A 331 10.51 -56.61 36.57
CA LYS A 331 11.65 -55.95 35.94
C LYS A 331 12.94 -56.69 36.27
N ARG A 332 13.72 -57.08 35.25
CA ARG A 332 15.16 -57.30 35.37
C ARG A 332 15.86 -56.13 34.70
N TRP A 333 16.50 -55.31 35.52
CA TRP A 333 17.44 -54.29 35.08
C TRP A 333 18.66 -54.96 34.47
N SER A 334 19.00 -54.56 33.24
CA SER A 334 20.33 -54.74 32.68
C SER A 334 20.76 -53.38 32.14
N SER A 335 21.62 -52.73 32.91
CA SER A 335 22.41 -51.56 32.52
C SER A 335 23.37 -51.95 31.40
N SER A 336 23.41 -51.16 30.33
CA SER A 336 24.63 -50.91 29.57
C SER A 336 24.46 -49.62 28.75
N ASN A 337 25.18 -48.60 29.19
CA ASN A 337 25.51 -47.38 28.45
C ASN A 337 26.12 -47.71 27.09
N GLN A 338 25.85 -46.89 26.07
CA GLN A 338 26.91 -46.15 25.37
C GLN A 338 26.37 -45.05 24.45
N TYR A 339 27.22 -44.03 24.33
CA TYR A 339 27.03 -42.67 23.84
C TYR A 339 26.90 -42.56 22.32
N ALA A 340 26.14 -41.56 21.85
CA ALA A 340 26.51 -40.78 20.65
C ALA A 340 25.73 -39.44 20.62
N ILE A 341 26.37 -38.38 21.13
CA ILE A 341 25.96 -36.99 20.89
C ILE A 341 26.49 -36.61 19.50
N SER A 342 25.61 -36.54 18.52
CA SER A 342 25.90 -36.01 17.18
C SER A 342 25.59 -34.52 17.14
N SER A 343 26.63 -33.71 17.33
CA SER A 343 26.60 -32.27 17.06
C SER A 343 26.66 -32.05 15.55
N ARG A 344 25.61 -31.46 14.94
CA ARG A 344 25.62 -31.04 13.54
C ARG A 344 26.15 -29.61 13.42
N PRO A 345 27.13 -29.32 12.53
CA PRO A 345 27.66 -27.97 12.37
C PRO A 345 26.73 -27.10 11.52
N ILE A 346 26.58 -25.86 11.99
CA ILE A 346 25.86 -24.76 11.35
C ILE A 346 26.54 -24.42 10.01
N GLN A 347 25.85 -24.69 8.90
CA GLN A 347 26.29 -24.24 7.57
C GLN A 347 26.08 -22.73 7.43
N ARG A 348 27.17 -21.97 7.56
CA ARG A 348 27.25 -20.51 7.37
C ARG A 348 27.23 -20.05 5.89
N ASN A 349 26.99 -20.91 4.91
CA ASN A 349 27.16 -20.59 3.48
C ASN A 349 25.88 -20.37 2.66
N VAL A 350 24.69 -20.33 3.26
CA VAL A 350 23.42 -20.05 2.55
C VAL A 350 23.15 -18.54 2.36
N LYS A 351 23.89 -17.66 3.04
CA LYS A 351 23.57 -16.22 3.08
C LYS A 351 23.93 -15.44 1.81
N ARG A 352 24.86 -15.92 0.97
CA ARG A 352 25.29 -15.20 -0.25
C ARG A 352 24.44 -15.51 -1.49
N THR A 353 23.84 -16.69 -1.57
CA THR A 353 22.98 -17.09 -2.69
C THR A 353 21.56 -16.51 -2.58
N CYS A 354 21.09 -16.23 -1.36
CA CYS A 354 19.80 -15.56 -1.12
C CYS A 354 19.74 -14.17 -1.78
N TRP A 355 20.87 -13.44 -1.76
CA TRP A 355 20.95 -12.04 -2.20
C TRP A 355 20.67 -11.85 -3.70
N ARG A 356 21.23 -12.71 -4.58
CA ARG A 356 21.00 -12.62 -6.03
C ARG A 356 19.61 -13.11 -6.44
N ALA A 357 19.07 -14.11 -5.74
CA ALA A 357 17.73 -14.63 -6.03
C ALA A 357 16.62 -13.65 -5.62
N GLN A 358 16.77 -12.95 -4.48
CA GLN A 358 15.82 -11.93 -4.02
C GLN A 358 15.86 -10.64 -4.85
N GLN A 359 17.05 -10.12 -5.19
CA GLN A 359 17.15 -8.99 -6.13
C GLN A 359 16.52 -9.31 -7.49
N SER A 360 16.78 -10.51 -8.03
CA SER A 360 16.18 -10.95 -9.29
C SER A 360 14.67 -11.12 -9.23
N ARG A 361 14.09 -11.25 -8.03
CA ARG A 361 12.66 -11.41 -7.79
C ARG A 361 11.98 -10.04 -7.62
N LEU A 362 12.62 -9.12 -6.90
CA LEU A 362 12.17 -7.72 -6.71
C LEU A 362 12.39 -6.83 -7.95
N LEU A 363 13.29 -7.20 -8.86
CA LEU A 363 13.44 -6.57 -10.17
C LEU A 363 12.44 -7.11 -11.21
N ARG A 364 11.83 -8.27 -10.94
CA ARG A 364 10.85 -8.94 -11.80
C ARG A 364 9.39 -8.68 -11.40
N TYR A 365 9.14 -8.33 -10.15
CA TYR A 365 7.91 -7.68 -9.70
C TYR A 365 8.03 -6.17 -9.97
#